data_AF-A0AAN5L308-F1
#
_entry.id   AF-A0AAN5L308-F1
#
_cell.length_a   1.000
_cell.length_b   1.000
_cell.length_c   1.000
_cell.angle_alpha   90.00
_cell.angle_beta   90.00
_cell.angle_gamma   90.00
#
_symmetry.space_group_name_H-M   'P 1'
#
loop_
_entity.id
_entity.type
_entity.pdbx_description
1 polymer ?
#
loop_
_entity_poly.entity_id
_entity_poly.type
_entity_poly.pdbx_seq_one_letter_code
_entity_poly.pdbx_strand_id
1 'polypeptide(L)'
;MGGEHRGGKGQPPIKLVRDTTVAGYNILNNRSATSTSSVSSNDCQGELCQVWSKPDDAAQWLTRVVGEQTINVAPDNDQSGDTSQQSGAQSGVGLTPLIQEEQDKIQPLIIDMVNHSQPVNNDTLAQASASDARCYRGAARRS
;
A
#
# COMPACT_ATOMS: atom_id res chain seq x y z
N MET A 1 0.81 -7.46 -17.32
CA MET A 1 1.83 -7.64 -16.26
C MET A 1 1.58 -9.00 -15.62
N GLY A 2 2.59 -9.86 -15.50
CA GLY A 2 2.40 -11.22 -14.95
C GLY A 2 1.77 -12.25 -15.92
N GLY A 3 1.83 -12.02 -17.23
CA GLY A 3 1.29 -12.92 -18.26
C GLY A 3 -0.09 -12.52 -18.82
N GLU A 4 -0.81 -11.60 -18.16
CA GLU A 4 -2.09 -11.08 -18.67
C GLU A 4 -1.91 -9.91 -19.64
N HIS A 5 -2.73 -9.92 -20.71
CA HIS A 5 -2.84 -8.82 -21.66
C HIS A 5 -3.62 -7.65 -21.04
N ARG A 6 -3.03 -6.44 -21.12
CA ARG A 6 -3.60 -5.20 -20.57
C ARG A 6 -3.32 -4.04 -21.52
N GLY A 7 -4.20 -3.04 -21.50
CA GLY A 7 -4.10 -1.81 -22.30
C GLY A 7 -4.58 -1.93 -23.75
N GLY A 8 -4.88 -3.12 -24.25
CA GLY A 8 -5.47 -3.31 -25.58
C GLY A 8 -6.98 -3.01 -25.63
N LYS A 9 -7.56 -3.12 -26.82
CA LYS A 9 -9.01 -2.96 -27.03
C LYS A 9 -9.78 -3.99 -26.20
N GLY A 10 -10.71 -3.53 -25.37
CA GLY A 10 -11.49 -4.41 -24.47
C GLY A 10 -10.69 -5.05 -23.35
N GLN A 11 -9.46 -4.58 -23.09
CA GLN A 11 -8.64 -5.02 -21.98
C GLN A 11 -8.60 -3.93 -20.90
N PRO A 12 -8.48 -4.30 -19.61
CA PRO A 12 -8.27 -3.31 -18.57
C PRO A 12 -6.97 -2.55 -18.81
N PRO A 13 -6.89 -1.26 -18.42
CA PRO A 13 -5.68 -0.48 -18.61
C PRO A 13 -4.54 -1.03 -17.75
N ILE A 14 -3.32 -0.64 -18.14
CA ILE A 14 -2.13 -0.90 -17.33
C ILE A 14 -2.08 0.16 -16.24
N LYS A 15 -2.09 -0.26 -14.98
CA LYS A 15 -1.86 0.64 -13.84
C LYS A 15 -0.44 0.40 -13.36
N LEU A 16 0.49 1.25 -13.79
CA LEU A 16 1.92 0.99 -13.68
C LEU A 16 2.37 0.69 -12.23
N VAL A 17 2.00 1.54 -11.28
CA VAL A 17 2.43 1.42 -9.88
C VAL A 17 1.70 0.26 -9.22
N ARG A 18 0.38 0.18 -9.37
CA ARG A 18 -0.43 -0.92 -8.84
C ARG A 18 0.05 -2.28 -9.35
N ASP A 19 0.11 -2.46 -10.66
CA ASP A 19 0.38 -3.76 -11.27
C ASP A 19 1.82 -4.22 -11.00
N THR A 20 2.79 -3.29 -10.98
CA THR A 20 4.18 -3.60 -10.59
C THR A 20 4.27 -3.97 -9.11
N THR A 21 3.54 -3.28 -8.24
CA THR A 21 3.52 -3.58 -6.81
C THR A 21 2.93 -4.96 -6.53
N VAL A 22 1.77 -5.28 -7.12
CA VAL A 22 1.13 -6.60 -6.96
C VAL A 22 2.04 -7.70 -7.48
N ALA A 23 2.63 -7.52 -8.66
CA ALA A 23 3.57 -8.47 -9.23
C ALA A 23 4.81 -8.67 -8.34
N GLY A 24 5.45 -7.59 -7.90
CA GLY A 24 6.62 -7.64 -7.03
C GLY A 24 6.32 -8.29 -5.69
N TYR A 25 5.20 -7.93 -5.05
CA TYR A 25 4.74 -8.55 -3.81
C TYR A 25 4.60 -10.07 -3.95
N ASN A 26 3.96 -10.53 -5.03
CA ASN A 26 3.75 -11.96 -5.25
C ASN A 26 5.03 -12.71 -5.62
N ILE A 27 5.88 -12.12 -6.47
CA ILE A 27 7.17 -12.71 -6.85
C ILE A 27 8.07 -12.90 -5.62
N LEU A 28 8.11 -11.91 -4.72
CA LEU A 28 8.86 -12.02 -3.45
C LEU A 28 8.31 -13.09 -2.50
N ASN A 29 7.07 -13.54 -2.71
CA ASN A 29 6.44 -14.62 -1.95
C ASN A 29 6.34 -15.93 -2.75
N ASN A 30 7.05 -16.03 -3.87
CA ASN A 30 7.03 -17.20 -4.76
C ASN A 30 5.62 -17.60 -5.23
N ARG A 31 4.77 -16.60 -5.49
CA ARG A 31 3.37 -16.73 -5.94
C ARG A 31 3.21 -16.26 -7.38
N SER A 32 2.06 -16.59 -7.98
CA SER A 32 1.67 -16.02 -9.28
C SER A 32 1.61 -14.49 -9.20
N ALA A 33 2.21 -13.81 -10.17
CA ALA A 33 2.36 -12.35 -10.20
C ALA A 33 1.02 -11.60 -10.12
N THR A 34 -0.10 -12.20 -10.55
CA THR A 34 -1.43 -11.58 -10.55
C THR A 34 -2.29 -11.99 -9.34
N SER A 35 -1.74 -12.75 -8.39
CA SER A 35 -2.52 -13.23 -7.25
C SER A 35 -2.97 -12.09 -6.33
N THR A 36 -4.23 -12.11 -5.92
CA THR A 36 -4.81 -11.10 -5.00
C THR A 36 -5.07 -11.64 -3.59
N SER A 37 -4.86 -12.94 -3.36
CA SER A 37 -5.13 -13.54 -2.05
C SER A 37 -4.12 -13.07 -0.99
N SER A 38 -4.56 -13.10 0.26
CA SER A 38 -3.72 -12.76 1.42
C SER A 38 -2.59 -13.79 1.62
N VAL A 39 -1.45 -13.33 2.12
CA VAL A 39 -0.36 -14.15 2.66
C VAL A 39 -0.49 -14.21 4.17
N SER A 40 -0.47 -15.41 4.74
CA SER A 40 -0.41 -15.57 6.18
C SER A 40 0.99 -15.20 6.69
N SER A 41 1.13 -14.80 7.95
CA SER A 41 2.45 -14.48 8.51
C SER A 41 3.43 -15.67 8.47
N ASN A 42 2.93 -16.90 8.49
CA ASN A 42 3.76 -18.11 8.42
C ASN A 42 4.26 -18.41 6.99
N ASP A 43 3.50 -17.98 5.98
CA ASP A 43 3.83 -18.18 4.57
C ASP A 43 4.55 -16.96 3.97
N CYS A 44 4.79 -15.94 4.79
CA CYS A 44 5.42 -14.70 4.38
C CYS A 44 6.93 -14.89 4.17
N GLN A 45 7.36 -14.83 2.91
CA GLN A 45 8.76 -14.99 2.53
C GLN A 45 9.42 -13.64 2.18
N GLY A 46 8.62 -12.64 1.80
CA GLY A 46 9.10 -11.29 1.45
C GLY A 46 8.95 -10.26 2.57
N GLU A 47 9.69 -9.16 2.50
CA GLU A 47 9.57 -8.08 3.50
C GLU A 47 8.22 -7.35 3.43
N LEU A 48 7.61 -7.25 2.23
CA LEU A 48 6.35 -6.54 2.04
C LEU A 48 5.16 -7.23 2.76
N CYS A 49 5.15 -8.56 2.86
CA CYS A 49 4.06 -9.27 3.53
C CYS A 49 4.09 -9.15 5.06
N GLN A 50 5.21 -8.72 5.63
CA GLN A 50 5.31 -8.39 7.06
C GLN A 50 4.57 -7.09 7.40
N VAL A 51 4.40 -6.21 6.42
CA VAL A 51 3.69 -4.93 6.58
C VAL A 51 2.26 -5.03 6.08
N TRP A 52 2.03 -5.65 4.91
CA TRP A 52 0.73 -5.79 4.28
C TRP A 52 0.39 -7.26 4.02
N SER A 53 -0.67 -7.77 4.64
CA SER A 53 -1.10 -9.16 4.43
C SER A 53 -1.64 -9.42 3.02
N LYS A 54 -2.10 -8.39 2.31
CA LYS A 54 -2.61 -8.49 0.93
C LYS A 54 -1.78 -7.65 -0.03
N PRO A 55 -1.54 -8.15 -1.26
CA PRO A 55 -0.85 -7.37 -2.29
C PRO A 55 -1.62 -6.10 -2.69
N ASP A 56 -2.96 -6.14 -2.69
CA ASP A 56 -3.78 -4.97 -3.02
C ASP A 56 -3.63 -3.84 -1.99
N ASP A 57 -3.45 -4.16 -0.70
CA ASP A 57 -3.27 -3.14 0.35
C ASP A 57 -1.94 -2.40 0.15
N ALA A 58 -0.87 -3.15 -0.16
CA ALA A 58 0.43 -2.57 -0.49
C ALA A 58 0.36 -1.68 -1.74
N ALA A 59 -0.35 -2.14 -2.77
CA ALA A 59 -0.52 -1.40 -4.01
C ALA A 59 -1.34 -0.11 -3.81
N GLN A 60 -2.43 -0.15 -3.06
CA GLN A 60 -3.22 1.03 -2.73
C GLN A 60 -2.40 2.06 -1.94
N TRP A 61 -1.61 1.60 -0.96
CA TRP A 61 -0.74 2.48 -0.19
C TRP A 61 0.31 3.15 -1.08
N LEU A 62 1.00 2.39 -1.94
CA LEU A 62 2.01 2.94 -2.86
C LEU A 62 1.40 3.90 -3.87
N THR A 63 0.24 3.57 -4.45
CA THR A 63 -0.49 4.46 -5.36
C THR A 63 -0.88 5.77 -4.66
N ARG A 64 -1.28 5.74 -3.38
CA ARG A 64 -1.60 6.95 -2.62
C ARG A 64 -0.36 7.83 -2.42
N VAL A 65 0.78 7.23 -2.05
CA VAL A 65 2.01 7.96 -1.74
C VAL A 65 2.69 8.51 -2.99
N VAL A 66 2.92 7.63 -3.97
CA VAL A 66 3.75 7.93 -5.15
C VAL A 66 2.92 8.48 -6.31
N GLY A 67 1.64 8.10 -6.38
CA GLY A 67 0.77 8.37 -7.52
C GLY A 67 0.63 7.15 -8.43
N GLU A 68 -0.06 7.31 -9.54
CA GLU A 68 -0.34 6.26 -10.51
C GLU A 68 -0.18 6.78 -11.93
N GLN A 69 0.27 5.90 -12.83
CA GLN A 69 0.24 6.15 -14.27
C GLN A 69 -0.62 5.06 -14.91
N THR A 70 -1.74 5.48 -15.48
CA THR A 70 -2.65 4.61 -16.21
C THR A 70 -2.32 4.71 -17.69
N ILE A 71 -2.05 3.57 -18.32
CA ILE A 71 -1.69 3.49 -19.74
C ILE A 71 -2.72 2.61 -20.45
N ASN A 72 -3.32 3.17 -21.49
CA ASN A 72 -4.14 2.45 -22.44
C ASN A 72 -3.59 2.66 -23.86
N VAL A 73 -3.45 1.60 -24.64
CA VAL A 73 -2.88 1.65 -26.00
C VAL A 73 -3.96 1.56 -27.08
N ALA A 74 -5.22 1.29 -26.71
CA ALA A 74 -6.33 1.28 -27.65
C ALA A 74 -7.07 2.63 -27.62
N PRO A 75 -7.09 3.39 -28.74
CA PRO A 75 -7.71 4.71 -28.80
C PRO A 75 -9.22 4.67 -28.51
N ASP A 76 -9.90 3.58 -28.84
CA ASP A 76 -11.33 3.38 -28.54
C ASP A 76 -11.63 3.44 -27.03
N ASN A 77 -10.68 3.00 -26.19
CA ASN A 77 -10.87 2.99 -24.73
C ASN A 77 -10.88 4.43 -24.18
N ASP A 78 -10.08 5.33 -24.76
CA ASP A 78 -10.05 6.74 -24.38
C ASP A 78 -11.30 7.51 -24.83
N GLN A 79 -12.02 6.98 -25.84
CA GLN A 79 -13.26 7.54 -26.39
C GLN A 79 -14.52 7.00 -25.70
N SER A 80 -14.40 6.00 -24.84
CA SER A 80 -15.53 5.29 -24.22
C SER A 80 -16.35 6.14 -23.23
N GLY A 81 -15.82 7.29 -22.79
CA GLY A 81 -16.42 8.13 -21.76
C GLY A 81 -16.23 7.59 -20.33
N ASP A 82 -15.71 6.37 -20.16
CA ASP A 82 -15.32 5.81 -18.87
C ASP A 82 -13.90 6.27 -18.52
N THR A 83 -13.81 7.20 -17.59
CA THR A 83 -12.53 7.75 -17.12
C THR A 83 -11.61 6.72 -16.48
N SER A 84 -12.15 5.57 -16.04
CA SER A 84 -11.35 4.48 -15.47
C SER A 84 -10.57 3.68 -16.52
N GLN A 85 -10.94 3.81 -17.80
CA GLN A 85 -10.26 3.17 -18.93
C GLN A 85 -9.26 4.11 -19.61
N GLN A 86 -9.30 5.41 -19.29
CA GLN A 86 -8.50 6.39 -20.00
C GLN A 86 -7.04 6.36 -19.56
N SER A 87 -6.15 6.65 -20.52
CA SER A 87 -4.75 6.97 -20.19
C SER A 87 -4.68 8.24 -19.36
N GLY A 88 -3.83 8.26 -18.33
CA GLY A 88 -3.75 9.41 -17.43
C GLY A 88 -2.77 9.24 -16.29
N ALA A 89 -2.59 10.33 -15.56
CA ALA A 89 -1.70 10.42 -14.41
C ALA A 89 -2.50 10.84 -13.17
N GLN A 90 -2.26 10.15 -12.05
CA GLN A 90 -2.76 10.54 -10.74
C GLN A 90 -1.56 10.93 -9.85
N SER A 91 -1.59 12.13 -9.29
CA SER A 91 -0.55 12.59 -8.37
C SER A 91 -0.66 11.89 -7.02
N GLY A 92 0.50 11.49 -6.48
CA GLY A 92 0.61 11.02 -5.10
C GLY A 92 0.55 12.16 -4.10
N VAL A 93 0.14 11.86 -2.87
CA VAL A 93 0.07 12.83 -1.77
C VAL A 93 1.37 12.90 -0.95
N GLY A 94 2.33 12.02 -1.24
CA GLY A 94 3.56 11.87 -0.46
C GLY A 94 3.34 11.19 0.90
N LEU A 95 4.40 11.13 1.70
CA LEU A 95 4.38 10.48 3.03
C LEU A 95 3.88 11.42 4.15
N THR A 96 4.03 12.73 4.00
CA THR A 96 3.72 13.71 5.05
C THR A 96 2.30 13.59 5.60
N PRO A 97 1.24 13.49 4.77
CA PRO A 97 -0.12 13.35 5.28
C PRO A 97 -0.34 12.04 6.05
N LEU A 98 0.35 10.96 5.65
CA LEU A 98 0.25 9.66 6.32
C LEU A 98 0.92 9.68 7.69
N ILE A 99 2.05 10.37 7.81
CA ILE A 99 2.74 10.54 9.10
C ILE A 99 1.85 11.31 10.07
N GLN A 100 1.18 12.37 9.60
CA GLN A 100 0.24 13.15 10.42
C GLN A 100 -0.95 12.31 10.88
N GLU A 101 -1.58 11.54 9.97
CA GLU A 101 -2.69 10.63 10.31
C GLU A 101 -2.29 9.61 11.39
N GLU A 102 -1.08 9.06 11.35
CA GLU A 102 -0.61 8.12 12.38
C GLU A 102 -0.23 8.84 13.69
N GLN A 103 0.36 10.04 13.63
CA GLN A 103 0.66 10.85 14.80
C GLN A 103 -0.62 11.24 15.57
N ASP A 104 -1.69 11.60 14.86
CA ASP A 104 -2.97 11.97 15.48
C ASP A 104 -3.64 10.79 16.19
N LYS A 105 -3.41 9.55 15.74
CA LYS A 105 -3.87 8.33 16.44
C LYS A 105 -3.05 8.03 17.70
N ILE A 106 -1.75 8.33 17.68
CA ILE A 106 -0.82 8.02 18.77
C ILE A 106 -0.92 9.06 19.91
N GLN A 107 -1.11 10.34 19.57
CA GLN A 107 -1.20 11.43 20.55
C GLN A 107 -2.19 11.18 21.71
N PRO A 108 -3.46 10.76 21.50
CA PRO A 108 -4.38 10.53 22.60
C PRO A 108 -3.94 9.37 23.50
N LEU A 109 -3.29 8.34 22.96
CA LEU A 109 -2.75 7.22 23.75
C LEU A 109 -1.62 7.70 24.67
N ILE A 110 -0.72 8.55 24.16
CA ILE A 110 0.37 9.12 24.97
C ILE A 110 -0.19 10.05 26.05
N ILE A 111 -1.17 10.90 25.71
CA ILE A 111 -1.79 11.83 26.66
C ILE A 111 -2.55 11.06 27.75
N ASP A 112 -3.28 10.01 27.40
CA ASP A 112 -4.02 9.16 28.35
C ASP A 112 -3.07 8.41 29.31
N MET A 113 -1.93 7.94 28.79
CA MET A 113 -0.86 7.33 29.59
C MET A 113 -0.17 8.33 30.53
N VAL A 114 0.09 9.55 30.07
CA VAL A 114 0.70 10.62 30.90
C VAL A 114 -0.27 11.09 31.99
N ASN A 115 -1.57 11.09 31.71
CA ASN A 115 -2.60 11.51 32.65
C ASN A 115 -3.06 10.39 33.61
N HIS A 116 -2.46 9.19 33.56
CA HIS A 116 -2.82 8.04 34.39
C HIS A 116 -4.30 7.60 34.31
N SER A 117 -5.03 7.90 33.21
CA SER A 117 -6.44 7.51 33.07
C SER A 117 -6.66 6.03 32.72
N GLN A 118 -5.61 5.34 32.27
CA GLN A 118 -5.53 3.88 32.22
C GLN A 118 -4.35 3.35 33.05
N PRO A 119 -4.45 2.14 33.64
CA PRO A 119 -3.31 1.50 34.28
C PRO A 119 -2.24 1.24 33.23
N VAL A 120 -1.10 1.95 33.37
CA VAL A 120 0.09 1.77 32.55
C VAL A 120 0.55 0.31 32.73
N ASN A 121 0.23 -0.52 31.75
CA ASN A 121 0.60 -1.93 31.71
C ASN A 121 1.46 -2.20 30.47
N ASN A 122 2.17 -3.33 30.46
CA ASN A 122 3.11 -3.64 29.37
C ASN A 122 2.42 -3.68 28.00
N ASP A 123 1.11 -3.95 27.95
CA ASP A 123 0.34 -4.02 26.70
C ASP A 123 0.07 -2.63 26.10
N THR A 124 -0.25 -1.63 26.91
CA THR A 124 -0.43 -0.24 26.45
C THR A 124 0.89 0.40 26.04
N LEU A 125 1.97 0.13 26.78
CA LEU A 125 3.35 0.51 26.42
C LEU A 125 3.82 -0.16 25.12
N ALA A 126 3.51 -1.43 24.92
CA ALA A 126 3.84 -2.17 23.70
C ALA A 126 3.07 -1.61 22.49
N GLN A 127 1.80 -1.22 22.64
CA GLN A 127 1.03 -0.63 21.54
C GLN A 127 1.55 0.75 21.12
N ALA A 128 1.88 1.62 22.08
CA ALA A 128 2.46 2.93 21.79
C ALA A 128 3.83 2.80 21.11
N SER A 129 4.73 1.97 21.66
CA SER A 129 6.07 1.75 21.10
C SER A 129 6.06 1.00 19.76
N ALA A 130 5.17 0.02 19.57
CA ALA A 130 5.05 -0.70 18.29
C ALA A 130 4.48 0.19 17.18
N SER A 131 3.60 1.14 17.52
CA SER A 131 3.02 2.06 16.54
C SER A 131 4.02 3.15 16.14
N ASP A 132 4.80 3.64 17.10
CA ASP A 132 5.92 4.56 16.84
C ASP A 132 7.02 3.88 16.00
N ALA A 133 7.42 2.66 16.35
CA ALA A 133 8.37 1.87 15.57
C ALA A 133 7.87 1.56 14.14
N ARG A 134 6.55 1.38 13.94
CA ARG A 134 5.96 1.23 12.60
C ARG A 134 6.03 2.53 11.80
N CYS A 135 5.79 3.69 12.43
CA CYS A 135 5.94 5.00 11.80
C CYS A 135 7.38 5.22 11.31
N TYR A 136 8.37 4.94 12.16
CA TYR A 136 9.77 5.07 11.80
C TYR A 136 10.24 4.01 10.79
N ARG A 137 9.81 2.75 10.89
CA ARG A 137 10.17 1.70 9.92
C ARG A 137 9.62 1.98 8.52
N GLY A 138 8.44 2.59 8.41
CA GLY A 138 7.89 3.04 7.12
C GLY A 138 8.68 4.18 6.49
N ALA A 139 9.37 5.01 7.29
CA ALA A 139 10.16 6.14 6.83
C ALA A 139 11.67 5.85 6.69
N ALA A 140 12.20 4.84 7.40
CA ALA A 140 13.63 4.62 7.61
C ALA A 140 14.13 3.26 7.11
N ARG A 141 13.92 2.95 5.82
CA ARG A 141 14.85 2.06 5.08
C ARG A 141 15.49 2.82 3.91
N ARG A 142 16.29 3.82 4.25
CA ARG A 142 17.44 4.27 3.46
C ARG A 142 18.68 3.98 4.28
N SER A 143 19.38 2.91 3.94
CA SER A 143 20.80 2.71 4.23
C SER A 143 21.38 1.89 3.09
#